data_AF-A0A6L8V352-F1
#
_entry.id   AF-A0A6L8V352-F1
#
_cell.length_a   1.000
_cell.length_b   1.000
_cell.length_c   1.000
_cell.angle_alpha   90.00
_cell.angle_beta   90.00
_cell.angle_gamma   90.00
#
_symmetry.space_group_name_H-M   'P 1'
#
loop_
_entity.id
_entity.type
_entity.pdbx_description
1 polymer ?
#
loop_
_entity_poly.entity_id
_entity_poly.type
_entity_poly.pdbx_seq_one_letter_code
_entity_poly.pdbx_strand_id
1 'polypeptide(L)'
;MSMRLKQKMISLLTVFILAFCFVLPTPRAHAQVQMQYFFIGGNDPYLIAGADVPVSFSDDRAIGTNVASFEMFYSTDNINWHNVLELKTMPVSASFHLPIDPSITSVTIRVKVHYVPILGSDTYLERTEGPFKVMQPGETSDFQASANDDGSVTLTWNDNSNMESSYVIKRDGPDGTKYFNVQNRAGDFGPLATVDKATNKNKNTLYAYTVTPVIDQYTLPDNVIPGVETVFIWNKAPRDGLVIVDKINPVVQIPVLVGKNKVITKVPVIDLKPAVGVKIPDGLGPIIKGGTQGDAGQPSIEALLEEAVKGSSDWAKADLKLAIAASLTTPSVLGNYQQPITREQFAGIAVKLYEALSSKPAAAASPNPFTDTVNVDVLKAFQLGIVTGVSATSFSPDASISRQELCVMLMRAVKAAKPAATLNISSFGGLADSDFIAPWALDAVRFAVNHAIMNGVGGGRIDPLGSTTREQAILLVKRTFDAYK
;
A
#
# COMPACT_ATOMS: atom_id res chain seq x y z
N MET A 1 -95.89 -1.85 -8.27
CA MET A 1 -95.27 -1.15 -7.12
C MET A 1 -93.78 -1.39 -7.16
N SER A 2 -92.88 -0.45 -7.46
CA SER A 2 -92.88 0.87 -8.09
C SER A 2 -91.39 1.20 -8.28
N MET A 3 -90.99 1.94 -9.33
CA MET A 3 -89.65 2.52 -9.50
C MET A 3 -89.08 3.17 -8.22
N ARG A 4 -89.94 3.55 -7.26
CA ARG A 4 -89.58 4.02 -5.92
C ARG A 4 -88.77 3.04 -5.05
N LEU A 5 -88.78 1.72 -5.30
CA LEU A 5 -87.97 0.76 -4.53
C LEU A 5 -86.52 0.65 -5.06
N LYS A 6 -86.32 0.68 -6.39
CA LYS A 6 -84.98 0.63 -7.01
C LYS A 6 -84.19 1.92 -6.77
N GLN A 7 -84.86 3.08 -6.76
CA GLN A 7 -84.21 4.37 -6.48
C GLN A 7 -83.82 4.53 -5.00
N LYS A 8 -84.59 3.91 -4.08
CA LYS A 8 -84.23 3.84 -2.65
C LYS A 8 -83.08 2.87 -2.38
N MET A 9 -82.98 1.74 -3.08
CA MET A 9 -81.84 0.82 -2.94
C MET A 9 -80.53 1.38 -3.48
N ILE A 10 -80.55 2.11 -4.60
CA ILE A 10 -79.33 2.74 -5.15
C ILE A 10 -78.88 3.89 -4.24
N SER A 11 -79.80 4.70 -3.72
CA SER A 11 -79.47 5.77 -2.76
C SER A 11 -78.96 5.24 -1.42
N LEU A 12 -79.42 4.07 -0.95
CA LEU A 12 -78.91 3.45 0.28
C LEU A 12 -77.49 2.89 0.07
N LEU A 13 -77.20 2.36 -1.13
CA LEU A 13 -75.87 1.84 -1.48
C LEU A 13 -74.84 2.97 -1.67
N THR A 14 -75.24 4.14 -2.20
CA THR A 14 -74.34 5.31 -2.31
C THR A 14 -74.03 5.93 -0.94
N VAL A 15 -75.00 5.92 -0.01
CA VAL A 15 -74.79 6.39 1.38
C VAL A 15 -73.96 5.39 2.18
N PHE A 16 -74.05 4.08 1.92
CA PHE A 16 -73.19 3.09 2.57
C PHE A 16 -71.73 3.14 2.08
N ILE A 17 -71.50 3.44 0.79
CA ILE A 17 -70.15 3.61 0.24
C ILE A 17 -69.52 4.94 0.67
N LEU A 18 -70.30 6.04 0.82
CA LEU A 18 -69.79 7.28 1.40
C LEU A 18 -69.61 7.21 2.94
N ALA A 19 -70.42 6.44 3.65
CA ALA A 19 -70.27 6.25 5.10
C ALA A 19 -69.11 5.31 5.47
N PHE A 20 -68.73 4.38 4.59
CA PHE A 20 -67.51 3.58 4.75
C PHE A 20 -66.22 4.37 4.46
N CYS A 21 -66.30 5.54 3.83
CA CYS A 21 -65.17 6.45 3.70
C CYS A 21 -64.90 7.30 4.96
N PHE A 22 -65.75 7.24 6.00
CA PHE A 22 -65.62 8.09 7.19
C PHE A 22 -65.35 7.36 8.52
N VAL A 23 -65.08 6.05 8.50
CA VAL A 23 -64.53 5.33 9.67
C VAL A 23 -63.48 4.29 9.23
N LEU A 24 -62.60 4.66 8.29
CA LEU A 24 -61.26 4.11 8.36
C LEU A 24 -60.54 4.89 9.46
N PRO A 25 -59.75 4.24 10.33
CA PRO A 25 -58.90 4.98 11.26
C PRO A 25 -58.16 6.00 10.41
N THR A 26 -58.29 7.28 10.74
CA THR A 26 -57.51 8.34 10.11
C THR A 26 -56.09 7.81 9.95
N PRO A 27 -55.52 7.70 8.74
CA PRO A 27 -54.11 7.33 8.61
C PRO A 27 -53.37 8.29 9.52
N ARG A 28 -52.58 7.75 10.45
CA ARG A 28 -51.96 8.49 11.56
C ARG A 28 -51.29 9.77 11.04
N ALA A 29 -52.01 10.88 10.97
CA ALA A 29 -51.52 12.12 10.36
C ALA A 29 -50.44 12.80 11.23
N HIS A 30 -50.12 12.21 12.38
CA HIS A 30 -49.24 12.78 13.39
C HIS A 30 -48.28 11.78 14.05
N ALA A 31 -48.25 10.51 13.64
CA ALA A 31 -47.24 9.58 14.17
C ALA A 31 -45.99 9.67 13.28
N GLN A 32 -44.88 10.17 13.84
CA GLN A 32 -43.59 10.16 13.18
C GLN A 32 -43.17 8.72 12.88
N VAL A 33 -42.85 8.41 11.63
CA VAL A 33 -42.34 7.08 11.23
C VAL A 33 -41.05 6.78 12.00
N GLN A 34 -41.01 5.60 12.62
CA GLN A 34 -39.88 5.09 13.39
C GLN A 34 -39.25 3.90 12.67
N MET A 35 -37.93 3.84 12.72
CA MET A 35 -37.19 2.65 12.35
C MET A 35 -37.30 1.63 13.48
N GLN A 36 -38.04 0.55 13.25
CA GLN A 36 -38.20 -0.54 14.21
C GLN A 36 -36.88 -1.28 14.40
N TYR A 37 -36.13 -1.46 13.32
CA TYR A 37 -34.94 -2.30 13.31
C TYR A 37 -33.88 -1.69 12.40
N PHE A 38 -32.67 -1.59 12.95
CA PHE A 38 -31.43 -1.37 12.21
C PHE A 38 -30.41 -2.31 12.81
N PHE A 39 -29.97 -3.27 12.00
CA PHE A 39 -29.03 -4.27 12.44
C PHE A 39 -27.94 -4.42 11.40
N ILE A 40 -26.72 -4.39 11.92
CA ILE A 40 -25.53 -4.70 11.17
C ILE A 40 -25.27 -6.19 11.41
N GLY A 41 -25.30 -6.97 10.33
CA GLY A 41 -25.26 -8.42 10.38
C GLY A 41 -23.89 -8.97 10.78
N GLY A 42 -23.90 -10.18 11.36
CA GLY A 42 -22.75 -10.83 11.98
C GLY A 42 -23.02 -11.11 13.46
N ASN A 43 -22.49 -12.21 13.99
CA ASN A 43 -22.45 -12.45 15.44
C ASN A 43 -21.23 -11.78 16.10
N ASP A 44 -20.37 -11.18 15.28
CA ASP A 44 -19.10 -10.62 15.69
C ASP A 44 -19.28 -9.19 16.23
N PRO A 45 -18.59 -8.83 17.32
CA PRO A 45 -18.66 -7.48 17.89
C PRO A 45 -17.85 -6.42 17.11
N TYR A 46 -17.46 -6.72 15.86
CA TYR A 46 -16.57 -5.91 15.03
C TYR A 46 -16.96 -5.99 13.55
N LEU A 47 -16.51 -5.00 12.77
CA LEU A 47 -16.66 -4.95 11.31
C LEU A 47 -15.31 -5.25 10.65
N ILE A 48 -15.32 -5.84 9.44
CA ILE A 48 -14.11 -6.08 8.66
C ILE A 48 -14.08 -5.09 7.50
N ALA A 49 -13.01 -4.30 7.40
CA ALA A 49 -12.82 -3.37 6.29
C ALA A 49 -12.61 -4.11 4.96
N GLY A 50 -13.10 -3.53 3.86
CA GLY A 50 -13.07 -4.15 2.54
C GLY A 50 -14.03 -5.34 2.34
N ALA A 51 -14.64 -5.86 3.42
CA ALA A 51 -15.68 -6.88 3.33
C ALA A 51 -17.06 -6.25 3.16
N ASP A 52 -17.98 -6.99 2.53
CA ASP A 52 -19.39 -6.64 2.49
C ASP A 52 -20.00 -6.78 3.90
N VAL A 53 -20.46 -5.67 4.45
CA VAL A 53 -21.16 -5.60 5.74
C VAL A 53 -22.66 -5.68 5.48
N PRO A 54 -23.33 -6.80 5.75
CA PRO A 54 -24.76 -6.92 5.56
C PRO A 54 -25.50 -6.06 6.58
N VAL A 55 -26.59 -5.43 6.15
CA VAL A 55 -27.45 -4.61 7.00
C VAL A 55 -28.91 -4.91 6.71
N SER A 56 -29.71 -4.91 7.75
CA SER A 56 -31.15 -5.19 7.69
C SER A 56 -31.93 -4.07 8.35
N PHE A 57 -33.08 -3.75 7.75
CA PHE A 57 -33.90 -2.64 8.17
C PHE A 57 -35.37 -3.00 8.29
N SER A 58 -36.05 -2.35 9.23
CA SER A 58 -37.51 -2.34 9.32
C SER A 58 -37.99 -0.98 9.84
N ASP A 59 -39.17 -0.57 9.42
CA ASP A 59 -39.87 0.62 9.90
C ASP A 59 -41.34 0.32 10.19
N ASP A 60 -42.03 1.28 10.79
CA ASP A 60 -43.46 1.20 11.09
C ASP A 60 -44.34 2.04 10.15
N ARG A 61 -43.85 2.32 8.92
CA ARG A 61 -44.51 3.27 8.01
C ARG A 61 -45.94 2.84 7.69
N ALA A 62 -46.85 3.82 7.65
CA ALA A 62 -48.24 3.58 7.27
C ALA A 62 -48.35 3.26 5.76
N ILE A 63 -49.36 2.46 5.38
CA ILE A 63 -49.70 2.20 3.98
C ILE A 63 -49.91 3.53 3.26
N GLY A 64 -49.27 3.71 2.10
CA GLY A 64 -49.29 4.97 1.36
C GLY A 64 -48.20 5.97 1.78
N THR A 65 -47.23 5.55 2.60
CA THR A 65 -46.02 6.34 2.89
C THR A 65 -44.85 5.81 2.06
N ASN A 66 -44.33 6.64 1.16
CA ASN A 66 -43.16 6.31 0.35
C ASN A 66 -41.88 6.72 1.08
N VAL A 67 -40.76 6.12 0.69
CA VAL A 67 -39.42 6.60 1.03
C VAL A 67 -38.90 7.34 -0.18
N ALA A 68 -38.53 8.60 -0.01
CA ALA A 68 -37.94 9.43 -1.06
C ALA A 68 -36.42 9.30 -1.10
N SER A 69 -35.78 9.19 0.06
CA SER A 69 -34.36 8.89 0.17
C SER A 69 -34.05 8.04 1.41
N PHE A 70 -33.01 7.23 1.26
CA PHE A 70 -32.39 6.44 2.30
C PHE A 70 -30.87 6.60 2.12
N GLU A 71 -30.19 7.07 3.15
CA GLU A 71 -28.75 7.33 3.12
C GLU A 71 -28.07 6.70 4.33
N MET A 72 -26.89 6.14 4.13
CA MET A 72 -26.04 5.64 5.20
C MET A 72 -24.67 6.27 5.15
N PHE A 73 -24.13 6.52 6.34
CA PHE A 73 -22.84 7.15 6.52
C PHE A 73 -22.03 6.42 7.58
N TYR A 74 -20.71 6.47 7.47
CA TYR A 74 -19.82 6.21 8.60
C TYR A 74 -19.06 7.47 9.00
N SER A 75 -18.58 7.48 10.23
CA SER A 75 -17.66 8.48 10.75
C SER A 75 -16.71 7.88 11.77
N THR A 76 -15.47 8.36 11.80
CA THR A 76 -14.46 8.00 12.81
C THR A 76 -14.38 9.02 13.95
N ASP A 77 -14.93 10.21 13.77
CA ASP A 77 -14.84 11.35 14.70
C ASP A 77 -16.20 11.96 15.08
N ASN A 78 -17.29 11.43 14.51
CA ASN A 78 -18.68 11.94 14.57
C ASN A 78 -18.88 13.35 14.01
N ILE A 79 -17.88 13.92 13.34
CA ILE A 79 -17.90 15.26 12.73
C ILE A 79 -17.93 15.12 11.20
N ASN A 80 -17.00 14.36 10.65
CA ASN A 80 -16.86 14.10 9.23
C ASN A 80 -17.60 12.81 8.87
N TRP A 81 -18.62 12.93 8.01
CA TRP A 81 -19.48 11.81 7.63
C TRP A 81 -19.28 11.45 6.17
N HIS A 82 -18.96 10.17 5.92
CA HIS A 82 -18.71 9.63 4.60
C HIS A 82 -19.91 8.78 4.18
N ASN A 83 -20.52 9.11 3.02
CA ASN A 83 -21.66 8.35 2.50
C ASN A 83 -21.20 6.99 1.97
N VAL A 84 -21.88 5.91 2.36
CA VAL A 84 -21.59 4.53 1.92
C VAL A 84 -22.75 3.87 1.19
N LEU A 85 -23.95 4.44 1.27
CA LEU A 85 -25.12 3.94 0.57
C LEU A 85 -26.15 5.06 0.40
N GLU A 86 -26.63 5.26 -0.82
CA GLU A 86 -27.71 6.19 -1.13
C GLU A 86 -28.72 5.50 -2.05
N LEU A 87 -29.98 5.46 -1.63
CA LEU A 87 -31.08 4.78 -2.33
C LEU A 87 -32.33 5.66 -2.35
N LYS A 88 -33.12 5.54 -3.42
CA LYS A 88 -34.44 6.21 -3.54
C LYS A 88 -35.59 5.42 -2.91
N THR A 89 -35.27 4.30 -2.27
CA THR A 89 -36.22 3.42 -1.58
C THR A 89 -35.49 2.80 -0.40
N MET A 90 -36.18 2.55 0.70
CA MET A 90 -35.58 1.82 1.82
C MET A 90 -35.58 0.31 1.55
N PRO A 91 -34.42 -0.35 1.57
CA PRO A 91 -34.32 -1.78 1.35
C PRO A 91 -34.71 -2.55 2.62
N VAL A 92 -35.17 -3.79 2.47
CA VAL A 92 -35.32 -4.73 3.60
C VAL A 92 -33.93 -5.18 4.09
N SER A 93 -33.00 -5.36 3.14
CA SER A 93 -31.59 -5.63 3.40
C SER A 93 -30.70 -4.98 2.35
N ALA A 94 -29.52 -4.56 2.75
CA ALA A 94 -28.46 -4.05 1.86
C ALA A 94 -27.09 -4.52 2.36
N SER A 95 -26.04 -4.13 1.64
CA SER A 95 -24.67 -4.18 2.14
C SER A 95 -23.97 -2.86 1.89
N PHE A 96 -22.95 -2.59 2.70
CA PHE A 96 -21.99 -1.53 2.46
C PHE A 96 -20.60 -2.06 2.77
N HIS A 97 -19.55 -1.39 2.33
CA HIS A 97 -18.17 -1.71 2.72
C HIS A 97 -17.51 -0.48 3.32
N LEU A 98 -16.59 -0.70 4.26
CA LEU A 98 -15.67 0.33 4.73
C LEU A 98 -14.39 0.27 3.88
N PRO A 99 -13.74 1.41 3.60
CA PRO A 99 -12.45 1.39 2.93
C PRO A 99 -11.40 0.67 3.80
N ILE A 100 -10.46 -0.01 3.14
CA ILE A 100 -9.27 -0.56 3.81
C ILE A 100 -8.35 0.62 4.12
N ASP A 101 -8.26 0.97 5.40
CA ASP A 101 -7.46 2.08 5.92
C ASP A 101 -7.06 1.77 7.37
N PRO A 102 -5.78 1.50 7.65
CA PRO A 102 -5.29 1.15 8.99
C PRO A 102 -5.60 2.19 10.07
N SER A 103 -5.84 3.45 9.70
CA SER A 103 -6.21 4.50 10.64
C SER A 103 -7.66 4.36 11.16
N ILE A 104 -8.52 3.66 10.40
CA ILE A 104 -9.91 3.40 10.77
C ILE A 104 -9.96 2.19 11.70
N THR A 105 -9.87 2.45 13.00
CA THR A 105 -9.90 1.41 14.05
C THR A 105 -11.29 1.25 14.69
N SER A 106 -12.15 2.26 14.54
CA SER A 106 -13.55 2.20 14.96
C SER A 106 -14.39 3.16 14.12
N VAL A 107 -15.66 2.82 13.92
CA VAL A 107 -16.61 3.67 13.19
C VAL A 107 -17.96 3.75 13.89
N THR A 108 -18.60 4.89 13.78
CA THR A 108 -20.01 5.08 14.09
C THR A 108 -20.79 5.11 12.77
N ILE A 109 -21.91 4.39 12.71
CA ILE A 109 -22.76 4.34 11.52
C ILE A 109 -24.02 5.16 11.75
N ARG A 110 -24.37 6.00 10.78
CA ARG A 110 -25.59 6.80 10.77
C ARG A 110 -26.46 6.44 9.58
N VAL A 111 -27.76 6.35 9.81
CA VAL A 111 -28.78 6.19 8.78
C VAL A 111 -29.70 7.40 8.78
N LYS A 112 -29.99 7.93 7.60
CA LYS A 112 -30.98 8.99 7.38
C LYS A 112 -32.06 8.48 6.42
N VAL A 113 -33.32 8.73 6.75
CA VAL A 113 -34.45 8.32 5.91
C VAL A 113 -35.45 9.46 5.79
N HIS A 114 -35.87 9.75 4.55
CA HIS A 114 -36.91 10.72 4.24
C HIS A 114 -38.17 9.99 3.78
N TYR A 115 -39.22 10.10 4.59
CA TYR A 115 -40.54 9.54 4.31
C TYR A 115 -41.49 10.61 3.79
N VAL A 116 -42.22 10.28 2.74
CA VAL A 116 -43.19 11.15 2.06
C VAL A 116 -44.56 10.46 2.06
N PRO A 117 -45.48 10.85 2.93
CA PRO A 117 -46.84 10.30 2.95
C PRO A 117 -47.71 10.91 1.84
N ILE A 118 -48.73 10.16 1.39
CA ILE A 118 -49.75 10.71 0.45
C ILE A 118 -50.54 11.86 1.08
N LEU A 119 -50.78 11.81 2.40
CA LEU A 119 -51.47 12.83 3.16
C LEU A 119 -50.69 13.13 4.44
N GLY A 120 -50.38 14.40 4.69
CA GLY A 120 -49.63 14.87 5.85
C GLY A 120 -48.33 15.56 5.48
N SER A 121 -47.40 15.62 6.42
CA SER A 121 -46.09 16.23 6.25
C SER A 121 -45.00 15.17 6.15
N ASP A 122 -43.94 15.49 5.43
CA ASP A 122 -42.74 14.68 5.34
C ASP A 122 -42.11 14.42 6.72
N THR A 123 -41.49 13.26 6.87
CA THR A 123 -40.76 12.88 8.08
C THR A 123 -39.31 12.57 7.73
N TYR A 124 -38.38 13.16 8.48
CA TYR A 124 -36.95 12.88 8.39
C TYR A 124 -36.51 12.16 9.66
N LEU A 125 -35.94 10.98 9.50
CA LEU A 125 -35.44 10.16 10.59
C LEU A 125 -33.92 10.08 10.50
N GLU A 126 -33.25 10.24 11.63
CA GLU A 126 -31.82 9.98 11.78
C GLU A 126 -31.60 9.01 12.95
N ARG A 127 -30.82 7.95 12.71
CA ARG A 127 -30.41 7.00 13.74
C ARG A 127 -28.92 6.74 13.62
N THR A 128 -28.24 6.66 14.77
CA THR A 128 -26.80 6.45 14.85
C THR A 128 -26.51 5.26 15.78
N GLU A 129 -25.61 4.36 15.39
CA GLU A 129 -25.20 3.17 16.15
C GLU A 129 -23.66 3.05 16.17
N GLY A 130 -23.14 2.43 17.23
CA GLY A 130 -21.69 2.23 17.44
C GLY A 130 -21.15 2.98 18.67
N PRO A 131 -19.82 3.16 18.78
CA PRO A 131 -18.82 2.81 17.79
C PRO A 131 -18.60 1.30 17.67
N PHE A 132 -18.46 0.82 16.45
CA PHE A 132 -18.06 -0.56 16.15
C PHE A 132 -16.55 -0.60 15.96
N LYS A 133 -15.89 -1.59 16.57
CA LYS A 133 -14.47 -1.85 16.29
C LYS A 133 -14.33 -2.28 14.84
N VAL A 134 -13.30 -1.79 14.14
CA VAL A 134 -12.99 -2.19 12.77
C VAL A 134 -11.70 -3.00 12.75
N MET A 135 -11.79 -4.17 12.12
CA MET A 135 -10.68 -5.07 11.84
C MET A 135 -10.21 -4.84 10.39
N GLN A 136 -8.91 -4.68 10.22
CA GLN A 136 -8.25 -4.28 8.98
C GLN A 136 -7.35 -5.43 8.51
N PRO A 137 -7.68 -6.11 7.40
CA PRO A 137 -6.80 -7.09 6.79
C PRO A 137 -5.74 -6.38 5.93
N GLY A 138 -4.90 -5.56 6.57
CA GLY A 138 -3.90 -4.75 5.90
C GLY A 138 -2.71 -5.56 5.37
N GLU A 139 -2.23 -5.21 4.19
CA GLU A 139 -0.98 -5.77 3.66
C GLU A 139 0.23 -5.22 4.42
N THR A 140 1.25 -6.06 4.62
CA THR A 140 2.56 -5.55 5.02
C THR A 140 3.05 -4.55 4.00
N SER A 141 3.74 -3.51 4.45
CA SER A 141 4.38 -2.55 3.55
C SER A 141 5.82 -2.29 3.97
N ASP A 142 6.58 -1.68 3.07
CA ASP A 142 7.97 -1.28 3.29
C ASP A 142 8.87 -2.44 3.73
N PHE A 143 8.56 -3.69 3.33
CA PHE A 143 9.43 -4.81 3.66
C PHE A 143 10.80 -4.61 3.02
N GLN A 144 11.81 -4.63 3.86
CA GLN A 144 13.18 -4.31 3.52
C GLN A 144 14.13 -5.25 4.25
N ALA A 145 15.27 -5.49 3.62
CA ALA A 145 16.38 -6.20 4.22
C ALA A 145 17.62 -5.32 4.19
N SER A 146 18.44 -5.41 5.24
CA SER A 146 19.74 -4.74 5.34
C SER A 146 20.80 -5.73 5.81
N ALA A 147 21.88 -5.84 5.06
CA ALA A 147 23.00 -6.70 5.41
C ALA A 147 23.90 -6.00 6.46
N ASN A 148 24.20 -6.70 7.54
CA ASN A 148 25.05 -6.21 8.62
C ASN A 148 26.50 -6.69 8.44
N ASP A 149 27.46 -5.95 9.00
CA ASP A 149 28.90 -6.26 8.89
C ASP A 149 29.30 -7.60 9.52
N ASP A 150 28.49 -8.11 10.46
CA ASP A 150 28.65 -9.43 11.08
C ASP A 150 28.06 -10.57 10.22
N GLY A 151 27.61 -10.26 9.01
CA GLY A 151 26.97 -11.14 8.05
C GLY A 151 25.51 -11.46 8.32
N SER A 152 24.92 -11.01 9.43
CA SER A 152 23.47 -11.14 9.66
C SER A 152 22.68 -10.23 8.72
N VAL A 153 21.38 -10.47 8.60
CA VAL A 153 20.45 -9.62 7.83
C VAL A 153 19.37 -9.11 8.77
N THR A 154 19.24 -7.79 8.87
CA THR A 154 18.11 -7.14 9.55
C THR A 154 16.96 -7.00 8.56
N LEU A 155 15.77 -7.42 8.95
CA LEU A 155 14.54 -7.29 8.20
C LEU A 155 13.62 -6.28 8.89
N THR A 156 12.98 -5.41 8.14
CA THR A 156 12.03 -4.40 8.64
C THR A 156 10.80 -4.32 7.75
N TRP A 157 9.63 -4.11 8.32
CA TRP A 157 8.37 -3.85 7.60
C TRP A 157 7.42 -3.05 8.48
N ASN A 158 6.35 -2.52 7.90
CA ASN A 158 5.25 -1.90 8.63
C ASN A 158 4.08 -2.87 8.74
N ASP A 159 3.57 -2.99 9.97
CA ASP A 159 2.31 -3.62 10.27
C ASP A 159 1.16 -2.65 10.01
N ASN A 160 0.31 -3.01 9.05
CA ASN A 160 -0.87 -2.25 8.66
C ASN A 160 -2.17 -2.98 9.00
N SER A 161 -2.07 -4.10 9.71
CA SER A 161 -3.19 -4.95 10.04
C SER A 161 -3.36 -5.00 11.56
N ASN A 162 -4.56 -5.39 12.00
CA ASN A 162 -4.81 -5.69 13.42
C ASN A 162 -5.46 -7.07 13.60
N MET A 163 -5.35 -7.90 12.57
CA MET A 163 -5.99 -9.21 12.44
C MET A 163 -5.00 -10.37 12.54
N GLU A 164 -3.71 -10.09 12.43
CA GLU A 164 -2.61 -11.04 12.45
C GLU A 164 -2.30 -11.51 13.86
N SER A 165 -2.12 -12.81 14.04
CA SER A 165 -1.58 -13.35 15.29
C SER A 165 -0.06 -13.30 15.31
N SER A 166 0.56 -13.42 14.13
CA SER A 166 2.01 -13.46 13.94
C SER A 166 2.42 -13.16 12.49
N TYR A 167 3.73 -13.06 12.26
CA TYR A 167 4.33 -13.03 10.93
C TYR A 167 5.24 -14.24 10.74
N VAL A 168 5.11 -14.90 9.58
CA VAL A 168 6.07 -15.92 9.13
C VAL A 168 7.03 -15.28 8.14
N ILE A 169 8.32 -15.43 8.40
CA ILE A 169 9.39 -15.04 7.49
C ILE A 169 9.97 -16.31 6.88
N LYS A 170 9.82 -16.47 5.57
CA LYS A 170 10.47 -17.51 4.79
C LYS A 170 11.76 -16.94 4.22
N ARG A 171 12.86 -17.69 4.31
CA ARG A 171 14.14 -17.37 3.67
C ARG A 171 14.55 -18.50 2.74
N ASP A 172 14.64 -18.20 1.46
CA ASP A 172 15.20 -19.09 0.45
C ASP A 172 16.68 -18.73 0.21
N GLY A 173 17.54 -19.74 0.20
CA GLY A 173 18.99 -19.60 0.11
C GLY A 173 19.67 -20.87 -0.42
N PRO A 174 20.95 -20.81 -0.81
CA PRO A 174 21.72 -22.01 -1.16
C PRO A 174 21.87 -23.03 -0.02
N ASP A 175 21.60 -22.63 1.23
CA ASP A 175 21.55 -23.51 2.40
C ASP A 175 20.14 -24.05 2.69
N GLY A 176 19.24 -23.96 1.70
CA GLY A 176 17.86 -24.41 1.78
C GLY A 176 16.91 -23.38 2.38
N THR A 177 15.63 -23.71 2.34
CA THR A 177 14.55 -22.88 2.86
C THR A 177 14.51 -22.92 4.38
N LYS A 178 14.44 -21.75 5.03
CA LYS A 178 14.24 -21.62 6.48
C LYS A 178 12.99 -20.79 6.78
N TYR A 179 12.35 -21.11 7.90
CA TYR A 179 11.19 -20.38 8.40
C TYR A 179 11.50 -19.81 9.78
N PHE A 180 11.09 -18.56 9.97
CA PHE A 180 11.19 -17.84 11.23
C PHE A 180 9.84 -17.23 11.56
N ASN A 181 9.55 -17.05 12.84
CA ASN A 181 8.23 -16.58 13.28
C ASN A 181 8.37 -15.40 14.24
N VAL A 182 7.59 -14.36 14.00
CA VAL A 182 7.44 -13.17 14.84
C VAL A 182 6.04 -13.18 15.46
N GLN A 183 5.97 -13.58 16.73
CA GLN A 183 4.73 -13.87 17.45
C GLN A 183 4.11 -12.66 18.16
N ASN A 184 2.85 -12.81 18.60
CA ASN A 184 2.09 -11.91 19.48
C ASN A 184 1.93 -10.49 18.93
N ARG A 185 1.41 -10.38 17.70
CA ARG A 185 1.26 -9.09 17.01
C ARG A 185 -0.16 -8.54 16.92
N ALA A 186 -1.16 -9.29 17.35
CA ALA A 186 -2.56 -8.89 17.23
C ALA A 186 -2.83 -7.48 17.81
N GLY A 187 -3.13 -6.54 16.92
CA GLY A 187 -3.47 -5.15 17.26
C GLY A 187 -2.28 -4.19 17.38
N ASP A 188 -1.05 -4.65 17.09
CA ASP A 188 0.12 -3.79 16.95
C ASP A 188 0.12 -3.15 15.54
N PHE A 189 0.10 -1.83 15.46
CA PHE A 189 0.34 -1.12 14.20
C PHE A 189 1.74 -0.51 14.16
N GLY A 190 2.29 -0.41 12.95
CA GLY A 190 3.51 0.36 12.68
C GLY A 190 4.78 -0.49 12.54
N PRO A 191 5.96 0.12 12.73
CA PRO A 191 7.22 -0.47 12.27
C PRO A 191 7.63 -1.66 13.12
N LEU A 192 7.96 -2.76 12.44
CA LEU A 192 8.49 -4.00 12.98
C LEU A 192 9.89 -4.26 12.44
N ALA A 193 10.73 -4.91 13.26
CA ALA A 193 12.08 -5.29 12.88
C ALA A 193 12.51 -6.62 13.51
N THR A 194 13.31 -7.38 12.77
CA THR A 194 13.89 -8.62 13.25
C THR A 194 15.23 -8.93 12.58
N VAL A 195 16.01 -9.87 13.13
CA VAL A 195 17.36 -10.18 12.62
C VAL A 195 17.51 -11.67 12.34
N ASP A 196 17.90 -12.01 11.11
CA ASP A 196 18.38 -13.33 10.73
C ASP A 196 19.90 -13.43 10.93
N LYS A 197 20.30 -14.12 12.00
CA LYS A 197 21.70 -14.42 12.32
C LYS A 197 22.21 -15.72 11.66
N ALA A 198 21.34 -16.50 11.05
CA ALA A 198 21.61 -17.85 10.51
C ALA A 198 22.00 -17.85 9.03
N THR A 199 22.48 -16.71 8.52
CA THR A 199 23.02 -16.51 7.17
C THR A 199 24.43 -17.11 7.03
N ASN A 200 24.90 -17.27 5.81
CA ASN A 200 26.23 -17.81 5.52
C ASN A 200 27.33 -16.83 5.96
N LYS A 201 28.09 -17.18 7.01
CA LYS A 201 29.15 -16.32 7.55
C LYS A 201 30.47 -16.39 6.76
N ASN A 202 30.61 -17.34 5.84
CA ASN A 202 31.87 -17.59 5.14
C ASN A 202 31.95 -16.94 3.75
N LYS A 203 30.79 -16.69 3.12
CA LYS A 203 30.73 -16.06 1.79
C LYS A 203 29.47 -15.25 1.62
N ASN A 204 29.57 -14.15 0.88
CA ASN A 204 28.41 -13.38 0.45
C ASN A 204 27.49 -14.29 -0.36
N THR A 205 26.24 -14.34 0.05
CA THR A 205 25.22 -15.25 -0.43
C THR A 205 23.93 -14.46 -0.64
N LEU A 206 23.31 -14.65 -1.80
CA LEU A 206 22.01 -14.08 -2.12
C LEU A 206 20.93 -14.88 -1.40
N TYR A 207 20.05 -14.16 -0.72
CA TYR A 207 18.86 -14.70 -0.07
C TYR A 207 17.62 -13.99 -0.61
N ALA A 208 16.51 -14.71 -0.69
CA ALA A 208 15.18 -14.14 -0.84
C ALA A 208 14.45 -14.31 0.49
N TYR A 209 13.90 -13.22 1.03
CA TYR A 209 13.06 -13.23 2.20
C TYR A 209 11.63 -12.90 1.77
N THR A 210 10.66 -13.66 2.26
CA THR A 210 9.22 -13.39 2.10
C THR A 210 8.61 -13.22 3.47
N VAL A 211 7.87 -12.12 3.68
CA VAL A 211 7.07 -11.89 4.89
C VAL A 211 5.61 -12.23 4.59
N THR A 212 4.97 -12.95 5.51
CA THR A 212 3.58 -13.37 5.40
C THR A 212 2.86 -13.12 6.73
N PRO A 213 1.83 -12.26 6.76
CA PRO A 213 0.97 -12.14 7.93
C PRO A 213 0.18 -13.44 8.14
N VAL A 214 0.06 -13.87 9.39
CA VAL A 214 -0.74 -15.04 9.78
C VAL A 214 -2.05 -14.56 10.38
N ILE A 215 -3.13 -14.70 9.61
CA ILE A 215 -4.50 -14.43 10.05
C ILE A 215 -5.20 -15.77 10.22
N ASP A 216 -5.21 -16.28 11.44
CA ASP A 216 -5.74 -17.60 11.80
C ASP A 216 -6.98 -17.53 12.72
N GLN A 217 -7.34 -16.33 13.18
CA GLN A 217 -8.52 -16.10 14.02
C GLN A 217 -9.76 -15.68 13.22
N TYR A 218 -9.60 -15.29 11.95
CA TYR A 218 -10.64 -14.70 11.14
C TYR A 218 -10.73 -15.41 9.78
N THR A 219 -11.95 -15.59 9.27
CA THR A 219 -12.16 -16.06 7.89
C THR A 219 -12.33 -14.85 6.99
N LEU A 220 -11.39 -14.68 6.05
CA LEU A 220 -11.38 -13.56 5.12
C LEU A 220 -11.90 -13.98 3.74
N PRO A 221 -12.72 -13.15 3.08
CA PRO A 221 -12.95 -13.26 1.64
C PRO A 221 -11.64 -13.22 0.85
N ASP A 222 -11.57 -13.96 -0.28
CA ASP A 222 -10.36 -14.07 -1.11
C ASP A 222 -9.80 -12.71 -1.55
N ASN A 223 -10.67 -11.71 -1.73
CA ASN A 223 -10.30 -10.35 -2.17
C ASN A 223 -9.74 -9.44 -1.07
N VAL A 224 -9.70 -9.90 0.19
CA VAL A 224 -9.13 -9.14 1.32
C VAL A 224 -8.02 -9.88 2.07
N ILE A 225 -7.79 -11.15 1.75
CA ILE A 225 -6.48 -11.71 1.34
C ILE A 225 -5.21 -10.84 1.44
N PRO A 226 -4.55 -10.54 2.58
CA PRO A 226 -3.32 -9.72 2.52
C PRO A 226 -2.24 -10.42 1.70
N GLY A 227 -1.62 -9.68 0.78
CA GLY A 227 -0.52 -10.17 -0.04
C GLY A 227 0.74 -10.54 0.77
N VAL A 228 1.72 -11.08 0.06
CA VAL A 228 3.06 -11.35 0.59
C VAL A 228 4.09 -10.47 -0.09
N GLU A 229 5.03 -9.91 0.67
CA GLU A 229 6.14 -9.14 0.12
C GLU A 229 7.42 -9.98 0.11
N THR A 230 8.19 -9.89 -0.98
CA THR A 230 9.48 -10.58 -1.11
C THR A 230 10.60 -9.58 -1.42
N VAL A 231 11.71 -9.69 -0.69
CA VAL A 231 12.93 -8.91 -0.90
C VAL A 231 14.14 -9.80 -1.10
N PHE A 232 15.05 -9.36 -1.94
CA PHE A 232 16.30 -10.06 -2.23
C PHE A 232 17.46 -9.27 -1.64
N ILE A 233 18.43 -9.96 -1.03
CA ILE A 233 19.62 -9.31 -0.49
C ILE A 233 20.84 -10.24 -0.44
N TRP A 234 22.00 -9.67 -0.75
CA TRP A 234 23.30 -10.29 -0.47
C TRP A 234 23.68 -10.04 0.99
N ASN A 235 23.95 -11.09 1.75
CA ASN A 235 24.54 -10.90 3.08
C ASN A 235 26.02 -10.46 2.96
N LYS A 236 26.54 -9.81 4.00
CA LYS A 236 27.93 -9.33 4.07
C LYS A 236 28.77 -10.24 4.98
N ALA A 237 29.23 -11.36 4.44
CA ALA A 237 30.01 -12.31 5.20
C ALA A 237 31.25 -11.63 5.83
N PRO A 238 31.49 -11.79 7.14
CA PRO A 238 32.67 -11.23 7.80
C PRO A 238 33.94 -11.68 7.07
N ARG A 239 34.75 -10.72 6.65
CA ARG A 239 36.09 -11.02 6.13
C ARG A 239 37.06 -11.03 7.31
N ASP A 240 37.16 -12.16 8.01
CA ASP A 240 38.24 -12.33 8.98
C ASP A 240 39.60 -12.16 8.27
N GLY A 241 40.36 -11.13 8.67
CA GLY A 241 41.78 -10.98 8.32
C GLY A 241 42.14 -10.26 7.02
N LEU A 242 41.19 -9.70 6.24
CA LEU A 242 41.52 -8.87 5.07
C LEU A 242 41.49 -7.38 5.42
N VAL A 243 42.62 -6.89 5.94
CA VAL A 243 42.93 -5.45 5.95
C VAL A 243 43.04 -5.01 4.49
N ILE A 244 42.10 -4.20 4.01
CA ILE A 244 42.36 -3.38 2.83
C ILE A 244 43.41 -2.36 3.28
N VAL A 245 44.67 -2.62 2.97
CA VAL A 245 45.74 -1.63 3.13
C VAL A 245 45.54 -0.63 2.00
N ASP A 246 44.77 0.41 2.28
CA ASP A 246 44.72 1.57 1.41
C ASP A 246 46.12 2.20 1.45
N LYS A 247 46.90 2.03 0.37
CA LYS A 247 48.23 2.63 0.25
C LYS A 247 48.07 4.11 -0.10
N ILE A 248 47.69 4.94 0.87
CA ILE A 248 47.96 6.38 0.84
C ILE A 248 48.33 6.86 2.25
N ASN A 249 49.64 7.02 2.45
CA ASN A 249 50.47 7.72 3.45
C ASN A 249 49.87 8.24 4.80
N PRO A 250 50.59 8.11 5.95
CA PRO A 250 50.07 8.31 7.31
C PRO A 250 50.57 9.59 7.97
N VAL A 251 49.72 10.57 8.30
CA VAL A 251 50.03 11.54 9.37
C VAL A 251 48.73 12.03 10.02
N VAL A 252 48.73 12.05 11.36
CA VAL A 252 47.75 12.60 12.31
C VAL A 252 46.62 11.66 12.78
N GLN A 253 46.84 11.06 13.95
CA GLN A 253 45.76 10.66 14.86
C GLN A 253 45.26 11.89 15.63
N ILE A 254 43.95 12.10 15.70
CA ILE A 254 43.30 12.93 16.71
C ILE A 254 42.20 12.10 17.38
N PRO A 255 42.15 11.98 18.72
CA PRO A 255 41.06 11.31 19.42
C PRO A 255 39.99 12.34 19.80
N VAL A 256 38.72 12.20 19.37
CA VAL A 256 37.63 13.00 19.94
C VAL A 256 36.27 12.27 19.98
N LEU A 257 35.86 12.01 21.23
CA LEU A 257 34.53 11.97 21.86
C LEU A 257 33.34 11.30 21.14
N VAL A 258 32.94 10.15 21.70
CA VAL A 258 31.57 9.60 21.62
C VAL A 258 30.66 10.46 22.50
N GLY A 259 29.95 11.40 21.87
CA GLY A 259 28.91 12.22 22.49
C GLY A 259 27.51 11.75 22.05
N LYS A 260 26.71 11.30 23.03
CA LYS A 260 25.31 10.92 22.89
C LYS A 260 24.51 12.03 22.19
N ASN A 261 23.83 11.72 21.09
CA ASN A 261 22.64 12.43 20.65
C ASN A 261 21.58 11.41 20.18
N LYS A 262 20.38 11.59 20.73
CA LYS A 262 19.28 10.62 20.83
C LYS A 262 18.10 11.11 20.01
N VAL A 263 17.75 10.43 18.90
CA VAL A 263 16.40 10.31 18.29
C VAL A 263 16.50 9.09 17.32
N ILE A 264 15.63 8.08 17.20
CA ILE A 264 14.17 7.91 17.36
C ILE A 264 13.87 6.63 18.20
N THR A 265 12.67 6.58 18.78
CA THR A 265 12.07 5.56 19.64
C THR A 265 12.34 4.11 19.22
N LYS A 266 12.84 3.27 20.15
CA LYS A 266 13.16 1.85 19.96
C LYS A 266 12.07 1.10 19.18
N VAL A 267 12.36 0.67 17.95
CA VAL A 267 11.66 -0.47 17.36
C VAL A 267 12.15 -1.72 18.10
N PRO A 268 11.27 -2.59 18.63
CA PRO A 268 11.69 -3.80 19.29
C PRO A 268 12.36 -4.73 18.28
N VAL A 269 13.69 -4.83 18.34
CA VAL A 269 14.46 -5.80 17.55
C VAL A 269 14.24 -7.17 18.16
N ILE A 270 13.52 -8.04 17.45
CA ILE A 270 13.31 -9.42 17.86
C ILE A 270 14.39 -10.27 17.19
N ASP A 271 15.12 -11.07 17.97
CA ASP A 271 16.03 -12.07 17.43
C ASP A 271 15.21 -13.27 16.93
N LEU A 272 15.35 -13.62 15.65
CA LEU A 272 14.72 -14.82 15.10
C LEU A 272 15.42 -16.06 15.61
N LYS A 273 14.64 -17.04 16.08
CA LYS A 273 15.11 -18.43 16.25
C LYS A 273 14.58 -19.26 15.07
N PRO A 274 15.41 -20.14 14.46
CA PRO A 274 14.93 -21.11 13.48
C PRO A 274 13.75 -21.88 14.06
N ALA A 275 12.61 -21.83 13.39
CA ALA A 275 11.41 -22.39 13.94
C ALA A 275 11.38 -23.91 13.68
N VAL A 276 11.42 -24.71 14.74
CA VAL A 276 11.30 -26.18 14.66
C VAL A 276 9.82 -26.55 14.78
N GLY A 277 9.23 -27.13 13.74
CA GLY A 277 7.87 -27.67 13.80
C GLY A 277 6.72 -26.65 13.71
N VAL A 278 6.92 -25.53 13.00
CA VAL A 278 5.81 -24.59 12.73
C VAL A 278 4.74 -25.30 11.90
N LYS A 279 3.51 -25.36 12.42
CA LYS A 279 2.33 -25.66 11.61
C LYS A 279 2.16 -24.52 10.61
N ILE A 280 2.44 -24.80 9.35
CA ILE A 280 2.08 -23.92 8.24
C ILE A 280 0.55 -23.84 8.24
N PRO A 281 -0.07 -22.65 8.32
CA PRO A 281 -1.52 -22.53 8.30
C PRO A 281 -2.09 -23.12 7.00
N ASP A 282 -3.02 -24.06 7.14
CA ASP A 282 -3.80 -24.56 6.00
C ASP A 282 -4.72 -23.43 5.52
N GLY A 283 -4.47 -22.89 4.33
CA GLY A 283 -5.27 -21.77 3.78
C GLY A 283 -4.49 -20.67 3.06
N LEU A 284 -3.16 -20.75 3.01
CA LEU A 284 -2.36 -19.90 2.11
C LEU A 284 -2.79 -20.19 0.66
N GLY A 285 -3.39 -19.23 -0.03
CA GLY A 285 -3.78 -19.38 -1.44
C GLY A 285 -2.61 -19.77 -2.36
N PRO A 286 -2.92 -20.18 -3.59
CA PRO A 286 -3.00 -21.59 -3.95
C PRO A 286 -1.68 -22.34 -3.67
N ILE A 287 -1.62 -23.07 -2.55
CA ILE A 287 -0.77 -24.26 -2.48
C ILE A 287 -1.55 -25.42 -3.09
N ILE A 288 -1.04 -25.98 -4.19
CA ILE A 288 -1.52 -27.19 -4.85
C ILE A 288 -1.78 -28.26 -3.77
N LYS A 289 -3.05 -28.54 -3.48
CA LYS A 289 -3.44 -29.62 -2.56
C LYS A 289 -3.15 -30.97 -3.19
N GLY A 290 -2.41 -31.80 -2.45
CA GLY A 290 -2.47 -33.26 -2.56
C GLY A 290 -1.32 -33.90 -3.30
N GLY A 291 -0.25 -34.23 -2.57
CA GLY A 291 0.80 -35.12 -3.06
C GLY A 291 1.81 -35.42 -1.97
N THR A 292 1.88 -36.69 -1.56
CA THR A 292 2.89 -37.25 -0.67
C THR A 292 4.31 -36.81 -1.04
N GLN A 293 5.07 -36.49 0.01
CA GLN A 293 6.51 -36.24 0.07
C GLN A 293 7.31 -36.79 -1.12
N GLY A 294 7.71 -35.87 -2.00
CA GLY A 294 8.69 -36.03 -3.05
C GLY A 294 9.31 -34.66 -3.30
N ASP A 295 10.61 -34.63 -3.47
CA ASP A 295 11.48 -33.45 -3.66
C ASP A 295 11.21 -32.73 -5.00
N ALA A 296 9.96 -32.31 -5.21
CA ALA A 296 9.48 -31.65 -6.42
C ALA A 296 9.33 -30.14 -6.17
N GLY A 297 10.47 -29.45 -6.26
CA GLY A 297 10.59 -28.10 -6.83
C GLY A 297 9.88 -26.97 -6.09
N GLN A 298 10.30 -26.65 -4.86
CA GLN A 298 10.19 -25.27 -4.40
C GLN A 298 10.99 -24.37 -5.38
N PRO A 299 10.44 -23.21 -5.79
CA PRO A 299 11.12 -22.34 -6.75
C PRO A 299 12.47 -21.94 -6.19
N SER A 300 13.54 -22.23 -6.92
CA SER A 300 14.88 -21.71 -6.62
C SER A 300 14.83 -20.17 -6.61
N ILE A 301 15.85 -19.51 -6.02
CA ILE A 301 15.98 -18.04 -6.11
C ILE A 301 15.86 -17.57 -7.57
N GLU A 302 16.35 -18.35 -8.52
CA GLU A 302 16.20 -18.08 -9.94
C GLU A 302 14.74 -18.09 -10.38
N ALA A 303 13.94 -19.06 -9.97
CA ALA A 303 12.51 -19.11 -10.29
C ALA A 303 11.72 -17.96 -9.63
N LEU A 304 12.10 -17.52 -8.42
CA LEU A 304 11.52 -16.32 -7.79
C LEU A 304 11.88 -15.05 -8.56
N LEU A 305 13.12 -14.93 -9.02
CA LEU A 305 13.55 -13.83 -9.89
C LEU A 305 12.83 -13.85 -11.24
N GLU A 306 12.60 -15.03 -11.84
CA GLU A 306 11.84 -15.19 -13.08
C GLU A 306 10.38 -14.74 -12.92
N GLU A 307 9.71 -15.14 -11.84
CA GLU A 307 8.35 -14.70 -11.58
C GLU A 307 8.31 -13.19 -11.31
N ALA A 308 9.29 -12.65 -10.57
CA ALA A 308 9.37 -11.22 -10.29
C ALA A 308 9.51 -10.37 -11.57
N VAL A 309 10.23 -10.84 -12.59
CA VAL A 309 10.39 -10.11 -13.87
C VAL A 309 9.38 -10.51 -14.94
N LYS A 310 8.35 -11.27 -14.59
CA LYS A 310 7.34 -11.73 -15.53
C LYS A 310 6.61 -10.56 -16.21
N GLY A 311 6.44 -10.67 -17.53
CA GLY A 311 5.85 -9.62 -18.34
C GLY A 311 6.81 -8.50 -18.76
N SER A 312 8.08 -8.52 -18.33
CA SER A 312 9.10 -7.60 -18.85
C SER A 312 9.56 -7.99 -20.25
N SER A 313 10.13 -7.02 -20.96
CA SER A 313 10.72 -7.24 -22.27
C SER A 313 11.98 -8.10 -22.18
N ASP A 314 12.21 -8.97 -23.17
CA ASP A 314 13.36 -9.90 -23.16
C ASP A 314 14.72 -9.20 -23.01
N TRP A 315 14.86 -8.00 -23.60
CA TRP A 315 16.08 -7.20 -23.51
C TRP A 315 16.33 -6.63 -22.10
N ALA A 316 15.30 -6.52 -21.25
CA ALA A 316 15.39 -5.95 -19.91
C ALA A 316 15.53 -7.02 -18.81
N LYS A 317 15.05 -8.25 -19.05
CA LYS A 317 14.96 -9.33 -18.04
C LYS A 317 16.26 -9.53 -17.24
N ALA A 318 17.39 -9.67 -17.92
CA ALA A 318 18.65 -9.95 -17.24
C ALA A 318 19.06 -8.82 -16.28
N ASP A 319 18.98 -7.56 -16.73
CA ASP A 319 19.31 -6.41 -15.91
C ASP A 319 18.27 -6.16 -14.80
N LEU A 320 16.99 -6.45 -15.04
CA LEU A 320 15.94 -6.38 -14.01
C LEU A 320 16.21 -7.35 -12.87
N LYS A 321 16.57 -8.61 -13.16
CA LYS A 321 16.95 -9.58 -12.13
C LYS A 321 18.14 -9.09 -11.31
N LEU A 322 19.16 -8.51 -11.97
CA LEU A 322 20.32 -7.93 -11.28
C LEU A 322 19.93 -6.74 -10.40
N ALA A 323 19.03 -5.87 -10.87
CA ALA A 323 18.54 -4.73 -10.10
C ALA A 323 17.76 -5.19 -8.86
N ILE A 324 16.87 -6.17 -9.01
CA ILE A 324 16.09 -6.77 -7.93
C ILE A 324 17.02 -7.44 -6.91
N ALA A 325 18.00 -8.24 -7.38
CA ALA A 325 18.98 -8.90 -6.52
C ALA A 325 19.91 -7.92 -5.77
N ALA A 326 20.08 -6.71 -6.30
CA ALA A 326 20.81 -5.62 -5.66
C ALA A 326 19.91 -4.73 -4.78
N SER A 327 18.64 -5.10 -4.57
CA SER A 327 17.65 -4.35 -3.78
C SER A 327 17.41 -2.93 -4.30
N LEU A 328 17.51 -2.72 -5.62
CA LEU A 328 17.36 -1.41 -6.27
C LEU A 328 15.92 -1.09 -6.71
N THR A 329 14.96 -1.97 -6.37
CA THR A 329 13.55 -1.86 -6.79
C THR A 329 12.63 -1.80 -5.58
N THR A 330 11.42 -1.27 -5.79
CA THR A 330 10.29 -1.35 -4.87
C THR A 330 9.20 -2.25 -5.45
N PRO A 331 8.28 -2.82 -4.66
CA PRO A 331 7.16 -3.59 -5.18
C PRO A 331 6.32 -2.81 -6.21
N SER A 332 6.16 -1.50 -6.00
CA SER A 332 5.37 -0.61 -6.86
C SER A 332 5.88 -0.47 -8.30
N VAL A 333 7.13 -0.83 -8.59
CA VAL A 333 7.72 -0.81 -9.94
C VAL A 333 7.84 -2.18 -10.58
N LEU A 334 7.49 -3.26 -9.87
CA LEU A 334 7.48 -4.61 -10.41
C LEU A 334 6.15 -4.86 -11.14
N GLY A 335 6.22 -5.45 -12.34
CA GLY A 335 5.07 -5.60 -13.24
C GLY A 335 4.71 -4.33 -14.03
N ASN A 336 3.84 -4.50 -15.03
CA ASN A 336 3.46 -3.45 -15.99
C ASN A 336 4.69 -2.71 -16.57
N TYR A 337 5.73 -3.46 -16.88
CA TYR A 337 7.09 -2.96 -17.13
C TYR A 337 7.19 -1.92 -18.26
N GLN A 338 6.32 -2.04 -19.27
CA GLN A 338 6.28 -1.16 -20.43
C GLN A 338 5.43 0.09 -20.21
N GLN A 339 4.72 0.21 -19.07
CA GLN A 339 3.97 1.42 -18.75
C GLN A 339 4.91 2.55 -18.31
N PRO A 340 4.53 3.82 -18.54
CA PRO A 340 5.26 4.96 -17.99
C PRO A 340 5.41 4.86 -16.48
N ILE A 341 6.60 5.19 -15.97
CA ILE A 341 6.83 5.29 -14.53
C ILE A 341 6.31 6.62 -14.00
N THR A 342 5.70 6.61 -12.82
CA THR A 342 5.26 7.84 -12.14
C THR A 342 6.40 8.50 -11.37
N ARG A 343 6.23 9.78 -10.99
CA ARG A 343 7.19 10.51 -10.14
C ARG A 343 7.37 9.84 -8.79
N GLU A 344 6.29 9.37 -8.16
CA GLU A 344 6.37 8.66 -6.88
C GLU A 344 7.14 7.34 -6.99
N GLN A 345 6.82 6.55 -8.02
CA GLN A 345 7.53 5.29 -8.28
C GLN A 345 9.02 5.50 -8.51
N PHE A 346 9.39 6.54 -9.27
CA PHE A 346 10.80 6.83 -9.49
C PHE A 346 11.50 7.38 -8.24
N ALA A 347 10.80 8.14 -7.39
CA ALA A 347 11.33 8.58 -6.10
C ALA A 347 11.69 7.37 -5.21
N GLY A 348 10.83 6.35 -5.18
CA GLY A 348 11.08 5.09 -4.47
C GLY A 348 12.39 4.42 -4.87
N ILE A 349 12.58 4.15 -6.17
CA ILE A 349 13.82 3.49 -6.63
C ILE A 349 15.06 4.40 -6.59
N ALA A 350 14.89 5.73 -6.61
CA ALA A 350 15.98 6.67 -6.37
C ALA A 350 16.43 6.68 -4.90
N VAL A 351 15.52 6.48 -3.95
CA VAL A 351 15.87 6.25 -2.53
C VAL A 351 16.62 4.93 -2.39
N LYS A 352 16.17 3.85 -3.04
CA LYS A 352 16.88 2.56 -3.04
C LYS A 352 18.31 2.68 -3.58
N LEU A 353 18.51 3.48 -4.63
CA LEU A 353 19.84 3.82 -5.12
C LEU A 353 20.71 4.51 -4.05
N TYR A 354 20.15 5.51 -3.35
CA TYR A 354 20.86 6.20 -2.27
C TYR A 354 21.24 5.24 -1.13
N GLU A 355 20.30 4.40 -0.69
CA GLU A 355 20.51 3.45 0.41
C GLU A 355 21.59 2.42 0.03
N ALA A 356 21.54 1.90 -1.19
CA ALA A 356 22.52 0.95 -1.70
C ALA A 356 23.93 1.56 -1.81
N LEU A 357 24.05 2.80 -2.31
CA LEU A 357 25.36 3.47 -2.47
C LEU A 357 25.95 3.97 -1.14
N SER A 358 25.11 4.44 -0.22
CA SER A 358 25.55 5.01 1.05
C SER A 358 25.69 3.97 2.16
N SER A 359 25.06 2.80 1.99
CA SER A 359 24.86 1.79 3.05
C SER A 359 24.19 2.37 4.30
N LYS A 360 23.33 3.39 4.11
CA LYS A 360 22.59 4.06 5.19
C LYS A 360 21.11 4.12 4.84
N PRO A 361 20.20 3.81 5.79
CA PRO A 361 18.78 4.00 5.56
C PRO A 361 18.45 5.49 5.42
N ALA A 362 17.48 5.81 4.56
CA ALA A 362 17.00 7.17 4.41
C ALA A 362 15.93 7.50 5.46
N ALA A 363 16.02 8.70 6.05
CA ALA A 363 15.00 9.19 6.98
C ALA A 363 13.91 9.96 6.21
N ALA A 364 12.65 9.73 6.56
CA ALA A 364 11.52 10.49 6.01
C ALA A 364 11.47 11.91 6.59
N ALA A 365 11.05 12.88 5.78
CA ALA A 365 10.77 14.23 6.24
C ALA A 365 9.64 14.24 7.29
N SER A 366 9.82 15.00 8.36
CA SER A 366 8.82 15.22 9.39
C SER A 366 8.89 16.66 9.91
N PRO A 367 7.78 17.44 9.84
CA PRO A 367 6.46 17.05 9.35
C PRO A 367 6.43 16.78 7.82
N ASN A 368 5.40 16.07 7.35
CA ASN A 368 5.17 15.88 5.91
C ASN A 368 4.89 17.26 5.25
N PRO A 369 5.69 17.68 4.26
CA PRO A 369 5.45 18.95 3.56
C PRO A 369 4.31 18.88 2.53
N PHE A 370 3.91 17.69 2.09
CA PHE A 370 2.96 17.47 1.01
C PHE A 370 1.56 17.12 1.52
N THR A 371 0.56 17.56 0.77
CA THR A 371 -0.87 17.31 1.04
C THR A 371 -1.48 16.26 0.13
N ASP A 372 -0.81 15.93 -0.98
CA ASP A 372 -1.27 15.03 -2.05
C ASP A 372 -0.58 13.67 -2.03
N THR A 373 0.33 13.42 -1.08
CA THR A 373 0.94 12.10 -0.85
C THR A 373 1.36 11.93 0.60
N VAL A 374 1.23 10.71 1.10
CA VAL A 374 1.74 10.24 2.39
C VAL A 374 2.84 9.19 2.21
N ASN A 375 3.26 8.94 0.97
CA ASN A 375 4.21 7.89 0.63
C ASN A 375 5.58 8.18 1.28
N VAL A 376 6.03 7.25 2.13
CA VAL A 376 7.26 7.42 2.91
C VAL A 376 8.50 7.58 2.05
N ASP A 377 8.57 6.96 0.89
CA ASP A 377 9.72 7.07 -0.01
C ASP A 377 9.80 8.44 -0.68
N VAL A 378 8.66 9.08 -0.96
CA VAL A 378 8.63 10.48 -1.39
C VAL A 378 9.19 11.38 -0.30
N LEU A 379 8.80 11.15 0.96
CA LEU A 379 9.30 11.92 2.10
C LEU A 379 10.80 11.71 2.33
N LYS A 380 11.31 10.49 2.16
CA LYS A 380 12.75 10.19 2.19
C LYS A 380 13.48 10.90 1.07
N ALA A 381 12.98 10.79 -0.17
CA ALA A 381 13.57 11.44 -1.33
C ALA A 381 13.62 12.96 -1.17
N PHE A 382 12.58 13.56 -0.59
CA PHE A 382 12.52 15.00 -0.30
C PHE A 382 13.54 15.39 0.78
N GLN A 383 13.61 14.64 1.89
CA GLN A 383 14.57 14.87 2.97
C GLN A 383 16.03 14.78 2.50
N LEU A 384 16.31 13.91 1.54
CA LEU A 384 17.62 13.76 0.91
C LEU A 384 17.92 14.82 -0.16
N GLY A 385 16.94 15.65 -0.53
CA GLY A 385 17.05 16.61 -1.63
C GLY A 385 17.12 15.96 -3.02
N ILE A 386 16.69 14.70 -3.15
CA ILE A 386 16.60 13.98 -4.44
C ILE A 386 15.45 14.57 -5.27
N VAL A 387 14.31 14.80 -4.63
CA VAL A 387 13.12 15.39 -5.25
C VAL A 387 12.75 16.73 -4.64
N THR A 388 11.94 17.48 -5.37
CA THR A 388 11.24 18.67 -4.90
C THR A 388 9.76 18.53 -5.28
N GLY A 389 8.88 19.22 -4.55
CA GLY A 389 7.48 19.36 -4.94
C GLY A 389 7.32 20.15 -6.24
N VAL A 390 6.16 19.99 -6.88
CA VAL A 390 5.70 20.88 -7.97
C VAL A 390 5.21 22.22 -7.41
N SER A 391 4.88 22.25 -6.12
CA SER A 391 4.61 23.44 -5.32
C SER A 391 5.23 23.26 -3.93
N ALA A 392 5.03 24.24 -3.03
CA ALA A 392 5.47 24.12 -1.64
C ALA A 392 4.76 22.99 -0.87
N THR A 393 3.56 22.59 -1.30
CA THR A 393 2.68 21.65 -0.58
C THR A 393 2.18 20.48 -1.43
N SER A 394 2.66 20.35 -2.66
CA SER A 394 2.21 19.31 -3.61
C SER A 394 3.37 18.68 -4.35
N PHE A 395 3.33 17.35 -4.49
CA PHE A 395 4.34 16.54 -5.15
C PHE A 395 3.93 16.04 -6.56
N SER A 396 2.62 15.84 -6.79
CA SER A 396 2.06 15.19 -7.98
C SER A 396 2.55 13.73 -8.16
N PRO A 397 2.18 12.81 -7.26
CA PRO A 397 2.71 11.44 -7.22
C PRO A 397 2.44 10.63 -8.49
N ASP A 398 1.25 10.78 -9.09
CA ASP A 398 0.79 10.03 -10.26
C ASP A 398 1.27 10.61 -11.60
N ALA A 399 1.91 11.78 -11.58
CA ALA A 399 2.40 12.39 -12.81
C ALA A 399 3.49 11.52 -13.45
N SER A 400 3.45 11.39 -14.77
CA SER A 400 4.55 10.82 -15.52
C SER A 400 5.79 11.72 -15.42
N ILE A 401 6.97 11.12 -15.42
CA ILE A 401 8.24 11.83 -15.32
C ILE A 401 8.99 11.80 -16.66
N SER A 402 9.56 12.94 -17.04
CA SER A 402 10.36 13.07 -18.26
C SER A 402 11.78 12.54 -18.08
N ARG A 403 12.44 12.18 -19.18
CA ARG A 403 13.81 11.64 -19.17
C ARG A 403 14.82 12.59 -18.54
N GLN A 404 14.69 13.89 -18.78
CA GLN A 404 15.59 14.89 -18.17
C GLN A 404 15.38 15.02 -16.65
N GLU A 405 14.15 14.84 -16.14
CA GLU A 405 13.85 14.84 -14.71
C GLU A 405 14.44 13.60 -14.02
N LEU A 406 14.37 12.43 -14.67
CA LEU A 406 15.03 11.21 -14.18
C LEU A 406 16.54 11.43 -14.00
N CYS A 407 17.19 12.04 -14.99
CA CYS A 407 18.62 12.36 -14.91
C CYS A 407 18.93 13.25 -13.70
N VAL A 408 18.11 14.28 -13.45
CA VAL A 408 18.27 15.16 -12.29
C VAL A 408 18.15 14.40 -10.97
N MET A 409 17.14 13.55 -10.85
CA MET A 409 16.93 12.74 -9.64
C MET A 409 18.08 11.75 -9.41
N LEU A 410 18.58 11.07 -10.45
CA LEU A 410 19.73 10.15 -10.35
C LEU A 410 21.00 10.89 -9.92
N MET A 411 21.30 12.04 -10.54
CA MET A 411 22.47 12.84 -10.18
C MET A 411 22.38 13.31 -8.71
N ARG A 412 21.19 13.74 -8.26
CA ARG A 412 20.98 14.15 -6.86
C ARG A 412 21.11 12.98 -5.89
N ALA A 413 20.59 11.79 -6.23
CA ALA A 413 20.75 10.59 -5.42
C ALA A 413 22.23 10.22 -5.23
N VAL A 414 23.04 10.28 -6.30
CA VAL A 414 24.49 10.06 -6.21
C VAL A 414 25.17 11.12 -5.34
N LYS A 415 24.84 12.41 -5.52
CA LYS A 415 25.38 13.50 -4.69
C LYS A 415 25.06 13.31 -3.21
N ALA A 416 23.84 12.90 -2.89
CA ALA A 416 23.41 12.64 -1.52
C ALA A 416 24.16 11.44 -0.92
N ALA A 417 24.32 10.35 -1.68
CA ALA A 417 24.93 9.12 -1.20
C ALA A 417 26.47 9.18 -1.12
N LYS A 418 27.10 9.86 -2.08
CA LYS A 418 28.55 9.97 -2.25
C LYS A 418 28.93 11.44 -2.54
N PRO A 419 28.99 12.32 -1.53
CA PRO A 419 29.28 13.75 -1.75
C PRO A 419 30.61 14.06 -2.44
N ALA A 420 31.58 13.14 -2.35
CA ALA A 420 32.90 13.25 -2.99
C ALA A 420 32.97 12.58 -4.38
N ALA A 421 31.84 12.08 -4.92
CA ALA A 421 31.81 11.42 -6.21
C ALA A 421 32.14 12.38 -7.37
N THR A 422 32.92 11.90 -8.33
CA THR A 422 33.14 12.62 -9.59
C THR A 422 31.95 12.38 -10.52
N LEU A 423 31.30 13.46 -10.97
CA LEU A 423 30.06 13.39 -11.75
C LEU A 423 30.23 13.74 -13.23
N ASN A 424 31.47 13.80 -13.74
CA ASN A 424 31.85 14.17 -15.12
C ASN A 424 30.71 14.85 -15.93
N ILE A 425 30.55 16.16 -15.73
CA ILE A 425 29.55 16.99 -16.41
C ILE A 425 30.15 17.76 -17.59
N SER A 426 31.23 17.25 -18.18
CA SER A 426 31.82 17.86 -19.37
C SER A 426 30.80 17.91 -20.52
N SER A 427 30.92 18.93 -21.38
CA SER A 427 30.04 19.05 -22.54
C SER A 427 30.26 17.88 -23.49
N PHE A 428 29.20 17.16 -23.81
CA PHE A 428 29.21 16.22 -24.93
C PHE A 428 28.87 16.97 -26.22
N GLY A 429 29.53 16.63 -27.33
CA GLY A 429 29.06 16.99 -28.67
C GLY A 429 28.06 15.96 -29.15
N GLY A 430 27.10 16.37 -29.99
CA GLY A 430 26.38 15.41 -30.84
C GLY A 430 25.05 14.85 -30.30
N LEU A 431 24.37 15.51 -29.36
CA LEU A 431 22.93 15.28 -29.23
C LEU A 431 22.18 16.17 -30.21
N ALA A 432 21.42 15.56 -31.12
CA ALA A 432 20.61 16.25 -32.12
C ALA A 432 19.40 17.00 -31.52
N ASP A 433 19.07 16.72 -30.26
CA ASP A 433 17.96 17.31 -29.52
C ASP A 433 18.43 18.07 -28.27
N SER A 434 19.69 18.53 -28.26
CA SER A 434 20.26 19.28 -27.13
C SER A 434 19.45 20.53 -26.77
N ASP A 435 18.84 21.18 -27.77
CA ASP A 435 18.08 22.42 -27.60
C ASP A 435 16.74 22.22 -26.86
N PHE A 436 16.27 20.98 -26.78
CA PHE A 436 15.07 20.62 -26.00
C PHE A 436 15.39 20.31 -24.53
N ILE A 437 16.66 20.25 -24.16
CA ILE A 437 17.08 20.03 -22.77
C ILE A 437 16.90 21.34 -22.00
N ALA A 438 16.12 21.31 -20.93
CA ALA A 438 15.94 22.48 -20.12
C ALA A 438 17.26 22.88 -19.42
N PRO A 439 17.55 24.19 -19.24
CA PRO A 439 18.80 24.64 -18.64
C PRO A 439 19.09 24.04 -17.26
N TRP A 440 18.05 23.81 -16.45
CA TRP A 440 18.16 23.21 -15.12
C TRP A 440 18.49 21.71 -15.14
N ALA A 441 18.27 21.03 -16.27
CA ALA A 441 18.52 19.61 -16.44
C ALA A 441 19.87 19.32 -17.15
N LEU A 442 20.48 20.33 -17.76
CA LEU A 442 21.62 20.16 -18.66
C LEU A 442 22.78 19.37 -18.03
N ASP A 443 23.20 19.75 -16.82
CA ASP A 443 24.30 19.07 -16.13
C ASP A 443 23.95 17.63 -15.77
N ALA A 444 22.68 17.37 -15.44
CA ALA A 444 22.22 16.03 -15.11
C ALA A 444 22.16 15.13 -16.35
N VAL A 445 21.75 15.68 -17.49
CA VAL A 445 21.80 14.97 -18.77
C VAL A 445 23.26 14.68 -19.17
N ARG A 446 24.17 15.63 -18.99
CA ARG A 446 25.63 15.41 -19.18
C ARG A 446 26.15 14.31 -18.29
N PHE A 447 25.83 14.35 -17.00
CA PHE A 447 26.15 13.28 -16.07
C PHE A 447 25.67 11.92 -16.57
N ALA A 448 24.39 11.80 -16.96
CA ALA A 448 23.82 10.52 -17.36
C ALA A 448 24.41 9.98 -18.67
N VAL A 449 24.71 10.86 -19.64
CA VAL A 449 25.31 10.47 -20.93
C VAL A 449 26.78 10.09 -20.76
N ASN A 450 27.55 10.90 -20.04
CA ASN A 450 29.01 10.70 -19.89
C ASN A 450 29.35 9.43 -19.09
N HIS A 451 28.43 8.95 -18.24
CA HIS A 451 28.60 7.69 -17.50
C HIS A 451 27.90 6.50 -18.19
N ALA A 452 27.40 6.66 -19.41
CA ALA A 452 26.62 5.65 -20.13
C ALA A 452 25.42 5.11 -19.34
N ILE A 453 24.90 5.92 -18.40
CA ILE A 453 23.67 5.61 -17.67
C ILE A 453 22.50 5.65 -18.67
N MET A 454 22.44 6.71 -19.49
CA MET A 454 21.42 6.90 -20.52
C MET A 454 22.05 6.98 -21.92
N ASN A 455 21.77 5.97 -22.76
CA ASN A 455 22.35 5.81 -24.10
C ASN A 455 21.51 6.41 -25.24
N GLY A 456 20.55 7.28 -24.92
CA GLY A 456 19.65 7.90 -25.90
C GLY A 456 18.59 6.96 -26.49
N VAL A 457 17.89 7.45 -27.53
CA VAL A 457 16.79 6.76 -28.24
C VAL A 457 17.09 6.52 -29.73
N GLY A 458 18.36 6.66 -30.13
CA GLY A 458 18.80 6.57 -31.52
C GLY A 458 18.80 7.92 -32.26
N GLY A 459 19.46 7.97 -33.42
CA GLY A 459 19.59 9.20 -34.23
C GLY A 459 20.37 10.33 -33.53
N GLY A 460 21.22 10.00 -32.57
CA GLY A 460 21.91 10.97 -31.72
C GLY A 460 20.98 11.74 -30.79
N ARG A 461 19.82 11.19 -30.40
CA ARG A 461 18.85 11.88 -29.52
C ARG A 461 18.75 11.23 -28.15
N ILE A 462 18.38 12.03 -27.14
CA ILE A 462 18.06 11.53 -25.80
C ILE A 462 16.57 11.61 -25.45
N ASP A 463 15.80 12.35 -26.23
CA ASP A 463 14.39 12.67 -26.05
C ASP A 463 14.10 13.23 -24.64
N PRO A 464 14.61 14.42 -24.29
CA PRO A 464 14.60 14.91 -22.91
C PRO A 464 13.20 15.05 -22.31
N LEU A 465 12.19 15.31 -23.14
CA LEU A 465 10.79 15.48 -22.75
C LEU A 465 9.96 14.19 -22.84
N GLY A 466 10.52 13.13 -23.43
CA GLY A 466 9.85 11.84 -23.58
C GLY A 466 9.61 11.13 -22.25
N SER A 467 8.61 10.24 -22.24
CA SER A 467 8.31 9.37 -21.11
C SER A 467 9.32 8.22 -21.01
N THR A 468 9.47 7.65 -19.81
CA THR A 468 10.29 6.46 -19.59
C THR A 468 9.45 5.35 -19.00
N THR A 469 9.61 4.14 -19.53
CA THR A 469 8.92 2.95 -19.01
C THR A 469 9.53 2.51 -17.67
N ARG A 470 8.78 1.74 -16.87
CA ARG A 470 9.28 1.20 -15.60
C ARG A 470 10.55 0.37 -15.77
N GLU A 471 10.59 -0.52 -16.77
CA GLU A 471 11.79 -1.33 -17.03
C GLU A 471 13.01 -0.48 -17.41
N GLN A 472 12.82 0.56 -18.23
CA GLN A 472 13.91 1.49 -18.54
C GLN A 472 14.39 2.23 -17.29
N ALA A 473 13.48 2.72 -16.44
CA ALA A 473 13.82 3.46 -15.24
C ALA A 473 14.61 2.62 -14.22
N ILE A 474 14.22 1.37 -14.01
CA ILE A 474 14.96 0.41 -13.15
C ILE A 474 16.37 0.20 -13.69
N LEU A 475 16.51 0.04 -15.01
CA LEU A 475 17.82 -0.12 -15.65
C LEU A 475 18.70 1.13 -15.51
N LEU A 476 18.14 2.34 -15.58
CA LEU A 476 18.89 3.57 -15.33
C LEU A 476 19.41 3.63 -13.88
N VAL A 477 18.59 3.23 -12.90
CA VAL A 477 19.01 3.12 -11.50
C VAL A 477 20.13 2.10 -11.35
N LYS A 478 19.98 0.91 -11.93
CA LYS A 478 20.99 -0.16 -11.90
C LYS A 478 22.32 0.27 -12.51
N ARG A 479 22.30 0.92 -13.67
CA ARG A 479 23.51 1.47 -14.31
C ARG A 479 24.16 2.55 -13.46
N THR A 480 23.36 3.40 -12.83
CA THR A 480 23.88 4.42 -11.90
C THR A 480 24.53 3.76 -10.69
N PHE A 481 23.92 2.71 -10.14
CA PHE A 481 24.51 1.94 -9.05
C PHE A 481 25.84 1.30 -9.48
N ASP A 482 25.89 0.63 -10.63
CA ASP A 482 27.11 0.00 -11.14
C ASP A 482 28.26 1.00 -11.36
N ALA A 483 27.95 2.25 -11.73
CA ALA A 483 28.94 3.30 -11.92
C ALA A 483 29.55 3.84 -10.61
N TYR A 484 28.89 3.62 -9.45
CA TYR A 484 29.24 4.28 -8.18
C TYR A 484 29.34 3.36 -6.94
N LYS A 485 29.08 2.05 -7.08
CA LYS A 485 29.06 1.09 -5.97
C LYS A 485 30.42 0.79 -5.35
#